data_AF-A0A9W7Z7U2-F1
#
_entry.id   AF-A0A9W7Z7U2-F1
#
_cell.length_a   1.000
_cell.length_b   1.000
_cell.length_c   1.000
_cell.angle_alpha   90.00
_cell.angle_beta   90.00
_cell.angle_gamma   90.00
#
_symmetry.space_group_name_H-M   'P 1'
#
loop_
_entity.id
_entity.type
_entity.pdbx_description
1 polymer ?
#
loop_
_entity_poly.entity_id
_entity_poly.type
_entity_poly.pdbx_seq_one_letter_code
_entity_poly.pdbx_strand_id
1 'polypeptide(L)'
;MKGGGIGNLTYEQRDELREMFDTVDTQCRGYIPVSKLPEIHQALGLEQPSPDMWVRWKASVDPEGTGKMTYERLEDFVSLRYDEMDQNREILSAFRLFKPEANDIKNAQITFADLKRVSAHLGENIPDDELQEMINIADADNSGSVGFADFMRVMRKSGLF
;
A
#
# COMPACT_ATOMS: atom_id res chain seq x y z
N MET A 1 -14.74 17.28 22.22
CA MET A 1 -15.68 16.89 21.17
C MET A 1 -14.92 16.04 20.17
N LYS A 2 -15.46 14.87 19.81
CA LYS A 2 -14.80 13.86 18.98
C LYS A 2 -14.60 14.36 17.55
N GLY A 3 -13.46 14.04 16.95
CA GLY A 3 -13.12 14.29 15.55
C GLY A 3 -11.81 13.57 15.21
N GLY A 4 -11.81 12.25 15.37
CA GLY A 4 -10.71 11.40 14.91
C GLY A 4 -11.08 10.82 13.55
N GLY A 5 -10.16 10.94 12.59
CA GLY A 5 -10.32 10.41 11.24
C GLY A 5 -9.66 11.32 10.21
N ILE A 6 -8.32 11.30 10.17
CA ILE A 6 -7.54 11.78 9.02
C ILE A 6 -7.86 10.81 7.88
N GLY A 7 -8.39 11.30 6.77
CA GLY A 7 -8.68 10.47 5.62
C GLY A 7 -8.22 11.12 4.32
N ASN A 8 -7.16 10.57 3.74
CA ASN A 8 -6.40 11.06 2.59
C ASN A 8 -6.95 10.59 1.22
N LEU A 9 -8.23 10.23 1.14
CA LEU A 9 -8.85 9.95 -0.17
C LEU A 9 -9.03 11.25 -0.96
N THR A 10 -8.60 11.26 -2.23
CA THR A 10 -8.88 12.37 -3.14
C THR A 10 -10.39 12.49 -3.39
N TYR A 11 -10.81 13.62 -3.96
CA TYR A 11 -12.20 13.81 -4.36
C TYR A 11 -12.63 12.72 -5.35
N GLU A 12 -11.79 12.38 -6.35
CA GLU A 12 -12.12 11.33 -7.32
C GLU A 12 -12.25 9.96 -6.66
N GLN A 13 -11.35 9.61 -5.73
CA GLN A 13 -11.40 8.31 -5.04
C GLN A 13 -12.65 8.17 -4.17
N ARG A 14 -13.12 9.26 -3.55
CA ARG A 14 -14.37 9.27 -2.79
C ARG A 14 -15.59 9.13 -3.72
N ASP A 15 -15.55 9.80 -4.87
CA ASP A 15 -16.62 9.71 -5.87
C ASP A 15 -16.74 8.29 -6.44
N GLU A 16 -15.62 7.66 -6.81
CA GLU A 16 -15.58 6.25 -7.24
C GLU A 16 -16.10 5.30 -6.15
N LEU A 17 -15.65 5.49 -4.91
CA LEU A 17 -16.11 4.68 -3.78
C LEU A 17 -17.62 4.83 -3.56
N ARG A 18 -18.14 6.04 -3.74
CA ARG A 18 -19.57 6.33 -3.65
C ARG A 18 -20.36 5.65 -4.74
N GLU A 19 -19.92 5.74 -6.00
CA GLU A 19 -20.57 5.07 -7.12
C GLU A 19 -20.57 3.54 -6.95
N MET A 20 -19.47 2.95 -6.46
CA MET A 20 -19.41 1.52 -6.14
C MET A 20 -20.38 1.15 -5.03
N PHE A 21 -20.47 1.96 -3.97
CA PHE A 21 -21.42 1.72 -2.89
C PHE A 21 -22.85 1.76 -3.39
N ASP A 22 -23.23 2.78 -4.16
CA ASP A 22 -24.57 2.96 -4.70
C ASP A 22 -24.94 1.85 -5.72
N THR A 23 -23.95 1.35 -6.46
CA THR A 23 -24.13 0.17 -7.35
C THR A 23 -24.46 -1.10 -6.57
N VAL A 24 -23.91 -1.27 -5.36
CA VAL A 24 -24.17 -2.42 -4.50
C VAL A 24 -25.44 -2.22 -3.66
N ASP A 25 -25.72 -0.99 -3.24
CA ASP A 25 -26.94 -0.59 -2.52
C ASP A 25 -28.03 -0.07 -3.45
N THR A 26 -28.41 -0.89 -4.44
CA THR A 26 -29.48 -0.59 -5.42
C THR A 26 -30.84 -0.27 -4.81
N GLN A 27 -31.03 -0.58 -3.52
CA GLN A 27 -32.27 -0.35 -2.78
C GLN A 27 -32.21 0.91 -1.89
N CYS A 28 -31.11 1.69 -1.93
CA CYS A 28 -30.88 2.86 -1.10
C CYS A 28 -31.14 2.61 0.39
N ARG A 29 -30.69 1.46 0.90
CA ARG A 29 -30.85 1.06 2.31
C ARG A 29 -29.94 1.85 3.24
N GLY A 30 -28.94 2.55 2.70
CA GLY A 30 -27.91 3.26 3.45
C GLY A 30 -26.84 2.32 4.01
N TYR A 31 -26.88 1.04 3.61
CA TYR A 31 -25.89 0.04 4.01
C TYR A 31 -25.79 -1.06 2.95
N ILE A 32 -24.61 -1.66 2.88
CA ILE A 32 -24.34 -2.86 2.09
C ILE A 32 -24.02 -4.04 3.03
N PRO A 33 -24.24 -5.29 2.60
CA PRO A 33 -23.83 -6.46 3.38
C PRO A 33 -22.31 -6.52 3.55
N VAL A 34 -21.82 -6.81 4.76
CA VAL A 34 -20.38 -6.98 5.05
C VAL A 34 -19.74 -8.07 4.18
N SER A 35 -20.53 -9.04 3.73
CA SER A 35 -20.09 -10.08 2.79
C SER A 35 -19.64 -9.53 1.43
N LYS A 36 -20.04 -8.32 1.06
CA LYS A 36 -19.65 -7.62 -0.18
C LYS A 36 -18.32 -6.88 -0.09
N LEU A 37 -17.72 -6.79 1.09
CA LEU A 37 -16.44 -6.09 1.29
C LEU A 37 -15.32 -6.60 0.36
N PRO A 38 -15.16 -7.92 0.09
CA PRO A 38 -14.16 -8.42 -0.85
C PRO A 38 -14.40 -8.01 -2.30
N GLU A 39 -15.66 -7.88 -2.73
CA GLU A 39 -16.00 -7.45 -4.08
C GLU A 39 -15.65 -5.97 -4.28
N ILE A 40 -15.96 -5.13 -3.29
CA ILE A 40 -15.60 -3.70 -3.30
C ILE A 40 -14.09 -3.53 -3.26
N HIS A 41 -13.42 -4.28 -2.40
CA HIS A 41 -11.96 -4.29 -2.31
C HIS A 41 -11.30 -4.70 -3.64
N GLN A 42 -11.88 -5.69 -4.33
CA GLN A 42 -11.42 -6.10 -5.65
C GLN A 42 -11.70 -5.04 -6.72
N ALA A 43 -12.88 -4.40 -6.70
CA ALA A 43 -13.26 -3.36 -7.66
C ALA A 43 -12.36 -2.12 -7.56
N LEU A 44 -11.90 -1.80 -6.36
CA LEU A 44 -10.89 -0.79 -6.07
C LEU A 44 -9.46 -1.21 -6.54
N GLY A 45 -9.30 -2.40 -7.12
CA GLY A 45 -8.01 -2.90 -7.63
C GLY A 45 -7.02 -3.26 -6.52
N LEU A 46 -7.50 -3.54 -5.31
CA LEU A 46 -6.66 -3.75 -4.12
C LEU A 46 -6.23 -5.22 -4.00
N GLU A 47 -4.99 -5.46 -3.55
CA GLU A 47 -4.41 -6.81 -3.39
C GLU A 47 -5.15 -7.63 -2.34
N GLN A 48 -5.67 -8.79 -2.72
CA GLN A 48 -6.49 -9.61 -1.83
C GLN A 48 -5.68 -10.05 -0.59
N PRO A 49 -6.11 -9.67 0.63
CA PRO A 49 -5.41 -10.04 1.84
C PRO A 49 -5.60 -11.53 2.16
N SER A 50 -4.81 -12.04 3.11
CA SER A 50 -4.98 -13.40 3.62
C SER A 50 -6.35 -13.61 4.29
N PRO A 51 -6.85 -14.86 4.37
CA PRO A 51 -8.13 -15.16 5.02
C PRO A 51 -8.25 -14.63 6.45
N ASP A 52 -7.19 -14.72 7.26
CA ASP A 52 -7.20 -14.23 8.65
C ASP A 52 -7.33 -12.72 8.73
N MET A 53 -6.75 -12.03 7.75
CA MET A 53 -6.82 -10.58 7.68
C MET A 53 -8.22 -10.12 7.25
N TRP A 54 -8.90 -10.89 6.38
CA TRP A 54 -10.32 -10.66 6.07
C TRP A 54 -11.22 -10.72 7.28
N VAL A 55 -10.97 -11.64 8.21
CA VAL A 55 -11.75 -11.73 9.46
C VAL A 55 -11.60 -10.44 10.26
N ARG A 56 -10.36 -9.94 10.41
CA ARG A 56 -10.09 -8.69 11.14
C ARG A 56 -10.74 -7.48 10.47
N TRP A 57 -10.70 -7.42 9.14
CA TRP A 57 -11.26 -6.30 8.37
C TRP A 57 -12.78 -6.25 8.43
N LYS A 58 -13.43 -7.42 8.33
CA LYS A 58 -14.88 -7.52 8.53
C LYS A 58 -15.28 -7.09 9.94
N ALA A 59 -14.52 -7.51 10.96
CA ALA A 59 -14.75 -7.09 12.33
C ALA A 59 -14.52 -5.58 12.56
N SER A 60 -13.63 -4.93 11.80
CA SER A 60 -13.43 -3.47 11.93
C SER A 60 -14.58 -2.66 11.33
N VAL A 61 -15.16 -3.11 10.21
CA VAL A 61 -16.28 -2.39 9.56
C VAL A 61 -17.62 -2.67 10.22
N ASP A 62 -17.76 -3.81 10.90
CA ASP A 62 -18.97 -4.24 11.59
C ASP A 62 -18.63 -4.86 12.96
N PRO A 63 -18.18 -4.04 13.93
CA PRO A 63 -17.79 -4.51 15.26
C PRO A 63 -18.97 -5.07 16.06
N GLU A 64 -20.19 -4.68 15.70
CA GLU A 64 -21.43 -5.13 16.34
C GLU A 64 -21.95 -6.44 15.74
N GLY A 65 -21.36 -6.94 14.65
CA GLY A 65 -21.76 -8.19 14.00
C GLY A 65 -23.15 -8.14 13.38
N THR A 66 -23.60 -6.96 12.96
CA THR A 66 -24.91 -6.73 12.34
C THR A 66 -25.04 -7.34 10.95
N GLY A 67 -23.92 -7.66 10.31
CA GLY A 67 -23.80 -8.05 8.91
C GLY A 67 -23.95 -6.87 7.94
N LYS A 68 -24.04 -5.63 8.44
CA LYS A 68 -24.29 -4.42 7.66
C LYS A 68 -23.11 -3.46 7.83
N MET A 69 -22.68 -2.85 6.74
CA MET A 69 -21.71 -1.76 6.77
C MET A 69 -22.28 -0.55 6.03
N THR A 70 -22.23 0.62 6.67
CA THR A 70 -22.66 1.88 6.08
C THR A 70 -21.55 2.46 5.20
N TYR A 71 -21.89 3.49 4.41
CA TYR A 71 -20.91 4.19 3.59
C TYR A 71 -19.80 4.80 4.44
N GLU A 72 -20.12 5.40 5.59
CA GLU A 72 -19.12 6.03 6.46
C GLU A 72 -18.11 4.99 6.98
N ARG A 73 -18.59 3.79 7.35
CA ARG A 73 -17.71 2.68 7.79
C ARG A 73 -16.81 2.18 6.67
N LEU A 74 -17.34 2.12 5.45
CA LEU A 74 -16.57 1.74 4.29
C LEU A 74 -15.54 2.81 3.93
N GLU A 75 -15.91 4.09 3.97
CA GLU A 75 -15.02 5.23 3.70
C GLU A 75 -13.87 5.28 4.72
N ASP A 76 -14.16 5.17 6.02
CA ASP A 76 -13.12 5.12 7.06
C ASP A 76 -12.15 3.94 6.82
N PHE A 77 -12.70 2.77 6.49
CA PHE A 77 -11.92 1.57 6.22
C PHE A 77 -11.05 1.73 4.97
N VAL A 78 -11.62 2.22 3.88
CA VAL A 78 -10.92 2.42 2.61
C VAL A 78 -9.88 3.52 2.76
N SER A 79 -10.19 4.62 3.46
CA SER A 79 -9.26 5.72 3.63
C SER A 79 -8.01 5.33 4.42
N LEU A 80 -8.16 4.62 5.54
CA LEU A 80 -7.02 4.12 6.31
C LEU A 80 -6.12 3.20 5.47
N ARG A 81 -6.72 2.46 4.54
CA ARG A 81 -6.01 1.52 3.69
C ARG A 81 -5.40 2.17 2.47
N TYR A 82 -6.06 3.15 1.87
CA TYR A 82 -5.48 3.92 0.79
C TYR A 82 -4.20 4.62 1.24
N ASP A 83 -4.12 5.15 2.46
CA ASP A 83 -2.86 5.66 2.99
C ASP A 83 -1.76 4.60 3.04
N GLU A 84 -2.05 3.44 3.64
CA GLU A 84 -1.09 2.32 3.67
C GLU A 84 -0.73 1.83 2.25
N MET A 85 -1.67 1.92 1.31
CA MET A 85 -1.53 1.39 -0.04
C MET A 85 -0.86 2.35 -1.01
N ASP A 86 -1.10 3.64 -0.91
CA ASP A 86 -0.44 4.66 -1.72
C ASP A 86 1.05 4.67 -1.38
N GLN A 87 1.37 4.67 -0.08
CA GLN A 87 2.74 4.49 0.39
C GLN A 87 3.37 3.19 -0.14
N ASN A 88 2.66 2.06 -0.08
CA ASN A 88 3.19 0.79 -0.61
C ASN A 88 3.32 0.81 -2.15
N ARG A 89 2.46 1.51 -2.88
CA ARG A 89 2.50 1.65 -4.35
C ARG A 89 3.64 2.55 -4.81
N GLU A 90 3.87 3.66 -4.12
CA GLU A 90 5.00 4.55 -4.38
C GLU A 90 6.32 3.84 -4.10
N ILE A 91 6.42 3.13 -2.95
CA ILE A 91 7.60 2.34 -2.62
C ILE A 91 7.83 1.22 -3.66
N LEU A 92 6.77 0.55 -4.11
CA LEU A 92 6.87 -0.49 -5.14
C LEU A 92 7.28 0.08 -6.49
N SER A 93 6.76 1.26 -6.86
CA SER A 93 7.12 1.96 -8.09
C SER A 93 8.57 2.43 -8.06
N ALA A 94 9.04 2.94 -6.91
CA ALA A 94 10.43 3.30 -6.69
C ALA A 94 11.33 2.06 -6.77
N PHE A 95 10.94 0.94 -6.16
CA PHE A 95 11.69 -0.32 -6.24
C PHE A 95 11.84 -0.78 -7.69
N ARG A 96 10.79 -0.63 -8.51
CA ARG A 96 10.84 -0.94 -9.96
C ARG A 96 11.78 -0.05 -10.76
N LEU A 97 12.13 1.15 -10.31
CA LEU A 97 13.18 1.96 -10.97
C LEU A 97 14.55 1.27 -10.85
N PHE A 98 14.82 0.69 -9.68
CA PHE A 98 16.04 -0.09 -9.44
C PHE A 98 16.00 -1.46 -10.12
N LYS A 99 14.83 -2.13 -10.12
CA LYS A 99 14.64 -3.47 -10.67
C LYS A 99 13.46 -3.57 -11.66
N PRO A 100 13.55 -2.97 -12.85
CA PRO A 100 12.49 -3.01 -13.84
C PRO A 100 12.27 -4.41 -14.45
N GLU A 101 13.30 -5.26 -14.46
CA GLU A 101 13.27 -6.61 -15.01
C GLU A 101 12.68 -7.67 -14.06
N ALA A 102 12.39 -7.28 -12.81
CA ALA A 102 11.92 -8.22 -11.79
C ALA A 102 10.43 -8.57 -11.99
N ASN A 103 10.18 -9.83 -12.39
CA ASN A 103 8.83 -10.38 -12.47
C ASN A 103 8.22 -10.67 -11.09
N ASP A 104 9.06 -11.00 -10.10
CA ASP A 104 8.65 -11.24 -8.72
C ASP A 104 9.36 -10.25 -7.79
N ILE A 105 8.66 -9.17 -7.43
CA ILE A 105 9.20 -8.11 -6.58
C ILE A 105 9.52 -8.62 -5.17
N LYS A 106 8.80 -9.63 -4.65
CA LYS A 106 9.00 -10.11 -3.28
C LYS A 106 10.36 -10.78 -3.09
N ASN A 107 10.87 -11.42 -4.15
CA ASN A 107 12.16 -12.11 -4.15
C ASN A 107 13.26 -11.31 -4.90
N ALA A 108 12.92 -10.15 -5.45
CA ALA A 108 13.89 -9.30 -6.13
C ALA A 108 14.83 -8.62 -5.13
N GLN A 109 16.08 -8.47 -5.54
CA GLN A 109 17.12 -7.84 -4.73
C GLN A 109 17.80 -6.74 -5.54
N ILE A 110 17.94 -5.55 -4.95
CA ILE A 110 18.70 -4.44 -5.52
C ILE A 110 20.17 -4.69 -5.22
N THR A 111 20.97 -4.77 -6.28
CA THR A 111 22.42 -4.95 -6.19
C THR A 111 23.14 -3.63 -6.31
N PHE A 112 24.44 -3.63 -6.00
CA PHE A 112 25.32 -2.48 -6.23
C PHE A 112 25.25 -1.96 -7.66
N ALA A 113 25.21 -2.87 -8.64
CA ALA A 113 25.13 -2.50 -10.05
C ALA A 113 23.82 -1.77 -10.38
N ASP A 114 22.71 -2.13 -9.74
CA ASP A 114 21.41 -1.48 -9.95
C ASP A 114 21.39 -0.08 -9.35
N LEU A 115 21.91 0.08 -8.13
CA LEU A 115 22.06 1.38 -7.48
C LEU A 115 22.95 2.32 -8.30
N LYS A 116 24.10 1.84 -8.77
CA LYS A 116 25.01 2.59 -9.65
C LYS A 116 24.39 2.95 -10.99
N ARG A 117 23.57 2.07 -11.57
CA ARG A 117 22.82 2.33 -12.81
C ARG A 117 21.79 3.45 -12.60
N VAL A 118 21.04 3.41 -11.50
CA VAL A 118 20.02 4.40 -11.20
C VAL A 118 20.63 5.76 -10.85
N SER A 119 21.68 5.82 -10.04
CA SER A 119 22.36 7.09 -9.71
C SER A 119 22.87 7.79 -10.98
N ALA A 120 23.52 7.02 -11.88
CA ALA A 120 23.94 7.53 -13.18
C ALA A 120 22.77 8.00 -14.06
N HIS A 121 21.63 7.30 -14.03
CA HIS A 121 20.43 7.69 -14.78
C HIS A 121 19.80 8.99 -14.25
N LEU A 122 19.89 9.24 -12.94
CA LEU A 122 19.45 10.48 -12.29
C LEU A 122 20.45 11.63 -12.44
N GLY A 123 21.63 11.37 -13.01
CA GLY A 123 22.70 12.36 -13.15
C GLY A 123 23.43 12.66 -11.84
N GLU A 124 23.25 11.82 -10.81
CA GLU A 124 23.95 11.95 -9.53
C GLU A 124 25.28 11.21 -9.61
N ASN A 125 26.37 11.94 -9.32
CA ASN A 125 27.71 11.37 -9.28
C ASN A 125 28.06 10.93 -7.85
N ILE A 126 27.45 9.83 -7.42
CA ILE A 126 27.71 9.21 -6.12
C ILE A 126 28.91 8.27 -6.25
N PRO A 127 29.95 8.40 -5.40
CA PRO A 127 31.12 7.54 -5.46
C PRO A 127 30.82 6.11 -4.98
N ASP A 128 31.62 5.16 -5.45
CA ASP A 128 31.37 3.73 -5.25
C ASP A 128 31.38 3.32 -3.76
N ASP A 129 32.16 3.99 -2.92
CA ASP A 129 32.22 3.77 -1.48
C ASP A 129 30.92 4.20 -0.78
N GLU A 130 30.34 5.33 -1.18
CA GLU A 130 29.06 5.81 -0.65
C GLU A 130 27.89 4.92 -1.12
N LEU A 131 27.88 4.49 -2.39
CA LEU A 131 26.89 3.52 -2.88
C LEU A 131 26.97 2.18 -2.13
N GLN A 132 28.18 1.75 -1.76
CA GLN A 132 28.37 0.53 -0.97
C GLN A 132 27.88 0.73 0.47
N GLU A 133 28.10 1.91 1.05
CA GLU A 133 27.57 2.26 2.37
C GLU A 133 26.04 2.27 2.38
N MET A 134 25.38 2.78 1.33
CA MET A 134 23.93 2.73 1.18
C MET A 134 23.39 1.29 1.23
N ILE A 135 24.07 0.33 0.57
CA ILE A 135 23.71 -1.09 0.66
C ILE A 135 23.90 -1.59 2.08
N ASN A 136 25.06 -1.33 2.68
CA ASN A 136 25.38 -1.84 4.02
C ASN A 136 24.42 -1.31 5.10
N ILE A 137 23.90 -0.09 4.96
CA ILE A 137 22.90 0.49 5.88
C ILE A 137 21.53 -0.17 5.67
N ALA A 138 21.17 -0.46 4.42
CA ALA A 138 19.87 -1.00 4.05
C ALA A 138 19.75 -2.50 4.33
N ASP A 139 20.80 -3.26 4.06
CA ASP A 139 20.89 -4.72 4.15
C ASP A 139 20.84 -5.21 5.62
N ALA A 140 19.66 -5.67 6.07
CA ALA A 140 19.50 -6.17 7.44
C ALA A 140 20.15 -7.53 7.67
N ASP A 141 20.15 -8.37 6.64
CA ASP A 141 20.50 -9.78 6.73
C ASP A 141 21.95 -10.07 6.31
N ASN A 142 22.66 -9.03 5.89
CA ASN A 142 24.03 -9.08 5.36
C ASN A 142 24.14 -9.99 4.13
N SER A 143 23.11 -10.03 3.29
CA SER A 143 23.12 -10.77 2.03
C SER A 143 24.03 -10.14 0.97
N GLY A 144 24.49 -8.90 1.18
CA GLY A 144 25.23 -8.08 0.22
C GLY A 144 24.33 -7.40 -0.81
N SER A 145 23.02 -7.39 -0.58
CA SER A 145 22.02 -6.85 -1.48
C SER A 145 20.80 -6.36 -0.70
N VAL A 146 19.97 -5.52 -1.31
CA VAL A 146 18.80 -4.95 -0.62
C VAL A 146 17.54 -5.63 -1.13
N GLY A 147 16.92 -6.47 -0.30
CA GLY A 147 15.63 -7.08 -0.61
C GLY A 147 14.48 -6.07 -0.53
N PHE A 148 13.30 -6.47 -0.99
CA PHE A 148 12.11 -5.61 -0.92
C PHE A 148 11.74 -5.21 0.52
N ALA A 149 11.90 -6.13 1.49
CA ALA A 149 11.65 -5.83 2.90
C ALA A 149 12.63 -4.80 3.48
N ASP A 150 13.92 -4.90 3.12
CA ASP A 150 14.95 -3.93 3.50
C ASP A 150 14.68 -2.55 2.91
N PHE A 151 14.32 -2.52 1.62
CA PHE A 151 13.98 -1.29 0.92
C PHE A 151 12.77 -0.59 1.55
N MET A 152 11.69 -1.32 1.84
CA MET A 152 10.54 -0.77 2.56
C MET A 152 10.92 -0.20 3.92
N ARG A 153 11.79 -0.89 4.67
CA ARG A 153 12.25 -0.45 5.98
C ARG A 153 13.02 0.87 5.89
N VAL A 154 13.90 1.00 4.90
CA VAL A 154 14.66 2.23 4.66
C VAL A 154 13.73 3.37 4.26
N MET A 155 12.82 3.16 3.31
CA MET A 155 11.88 4.19 2.84
C MET A 155 11.01 4.75 3.97
N ARG A 156 10.48 3.87 4.84
CA ARG A 156 9.68 4.27 6.01
C ARG A 156 10.50 4.99 7.09
N LYS A 157 11.78 4.64 7.25
CA LYS A 157 12.65 5.26 8.26
C LYS A 157 13.15 6.63 7.83
N SER A 158 13.32 6.85 6.53
CA SER A 158 13.78 8.12 5.97
C SER A 158 12.70 9.21 5.97
N GLY A 159 11.46 8.90 6.40
CA GLY A 159 10.36 9.87 6.44
C GLY A 159 9.97 10.41 5.06
N LEU A 160 10.39 9.72 4.00
CA LEU A 160 9.93 9.98 2.65
C LEU A 160 8.47 9.57 2.48
N PHE A 161 7.96 8.71 3.36
CA PHE A 161 6.58 8.23 3.45
C PHE A 161 6.25 7.86 4.90
#